data_AF-A0AAW5VGJ9-F1
#
_entry.id   AF-A0AAW5VGJ9-F1
#
_cell.length_a   1.000
_cell.length_b   1.000
_cell.length_c   1.000
_cell.angle_alpha   90.00
_cell.angle_beta   90.00
_cell.angle_gamma   90.00
#
_symmetry.space_group_name_H-M   'P 1'
#
loop_
_entity.id
_entity.type
_entity.pdbx_description
1 polymer ?
#
loop_
_entity_poly.entity_id
_entity_poly.type
_entity_poly.pdbx_seq_one_letter_code
_entity_poly.pdbx_strand_id
1 'polypeptide(L)'
;MKLNLKRVFIIFGLLSFSIGAQDGTKLIAWKPIPDASGYQIQIKEKTGKIVIDKKIDTPYQSIEDLPSGVYLVRTAPLNLFKKPAVWSAWKDLEVILSEPPKVVTEEEKPIILPKSESKTEKTIANVTIEGEHFLDATKVDLTKKNVALPILSKEVKSSERIDLKVDTTDAKSGPYDLTVTNPYQKPKVVTNFVKVEEPKHSEDDDSKKSKISVPKGKPFRDYSYEEMLAFLETDVAVNCKNTKVPALTLSECHKTYVILNFTSEDNQSVFEFYKLINENESDRISAYQYFAKNCSPKFRPAFERMELQLKNQRNLDPEEKQTLTQELAKFRNCTR
;
A
#
# COMPACT_ATOMS: atom_id res chain seq x y z
N MET A 1 -10.78 -80.01 -14.36
CA MET A 1 -12.22 -79.70 -14.51
C MET A 1 -12.86 -79.61 -13.13
N LYS A 2 -13.19 -78.38 -12.67
CA LYS A 2 -14.35 -77.96 -11.85
C LYS A 2 -14.02 -76.68 -11.09
N LEU A 3 -14.56 -75.58 -11.62
CA LEU A 3 -14.71 -74.28 -10.96
C LEU A 3 -15.63 -74.39 -9.74
N ASN A 4 -15.38 -73.57 -8.72
CA ASN A 4 -16.37 -72.89 -7.87
C ASN A 4 -15.63 -71.75 -7.15
N LEU A 5 -15.75 -70.49 -7.57
CA LEU A 5 -16.87 -69.54 -7.41
C LEU A 5 -17.08 -69.09 -5.95
N LYS A 6 -16.97 -67.76 -5.78
CA LYS A 6 -17.39 -66.90 -4.65
C LYS A 6 -16.40 -66.73 -3.49
N ARG A 7 -15.65 -65.62 -3.53
CA ARG A 7 -15.87 -64.46 -2.63
C ARG A 7 -14.82 -63.38 -2.92
N VAL A 8 -15.23 -62.42 -3.75
CA VAL A 8 -14.57 -61.11 -3.85
C VAL A 8 -14.94 -60.35 -2.58
N PHE A 9 -13.99 -60.24 -1.64
CA PHE A 9 -14.11 -59.34 -0.49
C PHE A 9 -13.47 -58.01 -0.89
N ILE A 10 -14.28 -57.10 -1.42
CA ILE A 10 -13.93 -55.69 -1.54
C ILE A 10 -14.02 -55.12 -0.13
N ILE A 11 -12.87 -55.02 0.55
CA ILE A 11 -12.73 -54.20 1.75
C ILE A 11 -12.64 -52.76 1.25
N PHE A 12 -13.79 -52.12 1.10
CA PHE A 12 -13.92 -50.68 0.92
C PHE A 12 -13.64 -50.02 2.27
N GLY A 13 -12.36 -49.86 2.59
CA GLY A 13 -11.93 -49.07 3.74
C GLY A 13 -12.28 -47.61 3.49
N LEU A 14 -13.44 -47.18 3.99
CA LEU A 14 -13.77 -45.77 4.19
C LEU A 14 -12.77 -45.21 5.20
N LEU A 15 -11.60 -44.82 4.71
CA LEU A 15 -10.76 -43.80 5.34
C LEU A 15 -11.54 -42.50 5.27
N SER A 16 -12.43 -42.30 6.25
CA SER A 16 -12.99 -40.99 6.56
C SER A 16 -11.83 -40.12 7.03
N PHE A 17 -11.11 -39.51 6.08
CA PHE A 17 -10.32 -38.32 6.38
C PHE A 17 -11.33 -37.28 6.85
N SER A 18 -11.38 -37.09 8.17
CA SER A 18 -11.98 -35.89 8.73
C SER A 18 -11.12 -34.73 8.21
N ILE A 19 -11.53 -34.15 7.08
CA ILE A 19 -11.12 -32.81 6.69
C ILE A 19 -11.85 -31.90 7.67
N GLY A 20 -11.35 -31.87 8.91
CA GLY A 20 -11.67 -30.81 9.83
C GLY A 20 -11.15 -29.54 9.18
N ALA A 21 -12.06 -28.63 8.83
CA ALA A 21 -11.71 -27.24 8.64
C ALA A 21 -10.83 -26.85 9.83
N GLN A 22 -9.58 -26.47 9.57
CA GLN A 22 -8.72 -25.89 10.59
C GLN A 22 -9.25 -24.49 10.87
N ASP A 23 -10.31 -24.43 11.69
CA ASP A 23 -10.61 -23.23 12.46
C ASP A 23 -9.34 -22.93 13.24
N GLY A 24 -8.76 -21.77 12.94
CA GLY A 24 -7.45 -21.46 13.43
C GLY A 24 -7.45 -21.43 14.96
N THR A 25 -6.77 -22.39 15.56
CA THR A 25 -6.62 -22.48 17.00
C THR A 25 -5.61 -21.43 17.47
N LYS A 26 -6.04 -20.50 18.32
CA LYS A 26 -5.16 -19.52 18.96
C LYS A 26 -4.25 -20.25 19.97
N LEU A 27 -2.97 -20.41 19.64
CA LEU A 27 -2.02 -21.15 20.47
C LEU A 27 -0.69 -20.43 20.64
N ILE A 28 -0.07 -20.65 21.79
CA ILE A 28 1.33 -20.31 22.06
C ILE A 28 2.11 -21.60 21.96
N ALA A 29 3.11 -21.66 21.08
CA ALA A 29 3.99 -22.82 20.91
C ALA A 29 5.46 -22.44 21.11
N TRP A 30 6.26 -23.42 21.52
CA TRP A 30 7.71 -23.26 21.67
C TRP A 30 8.45 -24.51 21.19
N LYS A 31 9.76 -24.34 21.00
CA LYS A 31 10.64 -25.45 20.64
C LYS A 31 10.66 -26.47 21.79
N PRO A 32 10.39 -27.76 21.54
CA PRO A 32 10.45 -28.77 22.57
C PRO A 32 11.88 -28.95 23.07
N ILE A 33 12.02 -29.16 24.38
CA ILE A 33 13.29 -29.46 25.04
C ILE A 33 13.36 -30.98 25.21
N PRO A 34 14.43 -31.65 24.71
CA PRO A 34 14.63 -33.08 24.92
C PRO A 34 14.59 -33.42 26.41
N ASP A 35 14.01 -34.57 26.74
CA ASP A 35 13.92 -35.12 28.11
C ASP A 35 13.08 -34.30 29.11
N ALA A 36 12.40 -33.24 28.66
CA ALA A 36 11.44 -32.53 29.50
C ALA A 36 10.21 -33.42 29.75
N SER A 37 9.81 -33.57 31.01
CA SER A 37 8.64 -34.38 31.39
C SER A 37 7.30 -33.65 31.19
N GLY A 38 7.35 -32.44 30.64
CA GLY A 38 6.25 -31.49 30.47
C GLY A 38 6.75 -30.05 30.59
N TYR A 39 5.82 -29.10 30.67
CA TYR A 39 6.09 -27.67 30.75
C TYR A 39 5.15 -27.00 31.76
N GLN A 40 5.55 -25.85 32.29
CA GLN A 40 4.67 -24.93 32.98
C GLN A 40 4.65 -23.61 32.21
N ILE A 41 3.45 -23.12 31.89
CA ILE A 41 3.23 -21.83 31.24
C ILE A 41 2.61 -20.86 32.24
N GLN A 42 3.13 -19.64 32.25
CA GLN A 42 2.56 -18.53 32.99
C GLN A 42 2.27 -17.35 32.06
N ILE A 43 1.08 -16.79 32.20
CA ILE A 43 0.65 -15.57 31.52
C ILE A 43 0.19 -14.60 32.60
N LYS A 44 0.69 -13.37 32.55
CA LYS A 44 0.27 -12.29 33.45
C LYS A 44 -0.13 -11.07 32.64
N GLU A 45 -1.04 -10.29 33.19
CA GLU A 45 -1.35 -8.94 32.70
C GLU A 45 -0.16 -8.00 32.91
N LYS A 46 -0.17 -6.87 32.20
CA LYS A 46 0.80 -5.77 32.42
C LYS A 46 0.79 -5.23 33.86
N THR A 47 -0.33 -5.38 34.57
CA THR A 47 -0.49 -5.05 36.00
C THR A 47 0.31 -5.97 36.93
N GLY A 48 0.79 -7.12 36.43
CA GLY A 48 1.51 -8.13 37.20
C GLY A 48 0.65 -9.30 37.68
N LYS A 49 -0.68 -9.21 37.54
CA LYS A 49 -1.61 -10.28 37.93
C LYS A 49 -1.44 -11.49 37.01
N ILE A 50 -1.14 -12.65 37.60
CA ILE A 50 -1.08 -13.92 36.86
C ILE A 50 -2.50 -14.38 36.53
N VAL A 51 -2.79 -14.53 35.24
CA VAL A 51 -4.11 -14.96 34.73
C VAL A 51 -4.12 -16.43 34.30
N ILE A 52 -2.96 -16.96 33.90
CA ILE A 52 -2.80 -18.38 33.58
C ILE A 52 -1.52 -18.86 34.27
N ASP A 53 -1.64 -19.95 35.02
CA ASP A 53 -0.52 -20.74 35.52
C ASP A 53 -0.89 -22.22 35.41
N LYS A 54 -0.34 -22.91 34.40
CA LYS A 54 -0.74 -24.28 34.06
C LYS A 54 0.47 -25.16 33.77
N LYS A 55 0.40 -26.41 34.23
CA LYS A 55 1.32 -27.48 33.83
C LYS A 55 0.69 -28.28 32.70
N ILE A 56 1.47 -28.52 31.65
CA ILE A 56 1.05 -29.20 30.43
C ILE A 56 2.12 -30.20 29.98
N ASP A 57 1.75 -31.16 29.16
CA ASP A 57 2.64 -32.18 28.58
C ASP A 57 3.06 -31.85 27.14
N THR A 58 2.34 -30.94 26.48
CA THR A 58 2.63 -30.47 25.12
C THR A 58 3.52 -29.23 25.09
N PRO A 59 4.30 -29.02 24.02
CA PRO A 59 5.09 -27.79 23.81
C PRO A 59 4.24 -26.63 23.25
N TYR A 60 2.92 -26.64 23.51
CA TYR A 60 1.98 -25.62 23.09
C TYR A 60 0.79 -25.53 24.04
N GLN A 61 0.18 -24.35 24.15
CA GLN A 61 -1.01 -24.06 24.95
C GLN A 61 -2.02 -23.24 24.16
N SER A 62 -3.30 -23.66 24.18
CA SER A 62 -4.40 -22.84 23.64
C SER A 62 -4.66 -21.62 24.53
N ILE A 63 -4.90 -20.47 23.89
CA ILE A 63 -5.23 -19.18 24.52
C ILE A 63 -6.58 -18.65 24.05
N GLU A 64 -7.48 -19.55 23.64
CA GLU A 64 -8.80 -19.19 23.11
C GLU A 64 -9.64 -18.35 24.07
N ASP A 65 -9.59 -18.69 25.36
CA ASP A 65 -10.32 -17.99 26.42
C ASP A 65 -9.63 -16.70 26.93
N LEU A 66 -8.46 -16.36 26.40
CA LEU A 66 -7.73 -15.17 26.84
C LEU A 66 -8.37 -13.91 26.21
N PRO A 67 -8.86 -12.95 27.01
CA PRO A 67 -9.46 -11.72 26.49
C PRO A 67 -8.46 -10.89 25.69
N SER A 68 -8.97 -9.91 24.92
CA SER A 68 -8.10 -8.93 24.28
C SER A 68 -7.37 -8.09 25.34
N GLY A 69 -6.08 -7.85 25.10
CA GLY A 69 -5.22 -7.14 26.03
C GLY A 69 -3.73 -7.42 25.83
N VAL A 70 -2.92 -6.72 26.63
CA VAL A 70 -1.46 -6.87 26.64
C VAL A 70 -1.03 -7.70 27.84
N TYR A 71 -0.30 -8.77 27.54
CA TYR A 71 0.14 -9.79 28.49
C TYR A 71 1.65 -10.02 28.38
N LEU A 72 2.18 -10.68 29.39
CA LEU A 72 3.51 -11.24 29.41
C LEU A 72 3.41 -12.75 29.58
N VAL A 73 4.09 -13.50 28.71
CA VAL A 73 4.14 -14.96 28.77
C VAL A 73 5.56 -15.46 29.07
N ARG A 74 5.65 -16.54 29.85
CA ARG A 74 6.88 -17.31 30.02
C ARG A 74 6.58 -18.80 30.15
N THR A 75 7.57 -19.62 29.86
CA THR A 75 7.47 -21.08 29.98
C THR A 75 8.66 -21.64 30.74
N ALA A 76 8.50 -22.82 31.35
CA ALA A 76 9.57 -23.59 31.96
C ALA A 76 9.41 -25.08 31.68
N PRO A 77 10.44 -25.81 31.25
CA PRO A 77 10.38 -27.27 31.22
C PRO A 77 10.27 -27.83 32.65
N LEU A 78 9.55 -28.93 32.78
CA LEU A 78 9.38 -29.66 34.03
C LEU A 78 10.39 -30.80 34.14
N ASN A 79 11.08 -30.88 35.27
CA ASN A 79 11.94 -32.02 35.61
C ASN A 79 11.12 -33.29 35.94
N LEU A 80 11.79 -34.41 36.20
CA LEU A 80 11.15 -35.69 36.57
C LEU A 80 10.21 -35.59 37.79
N PHE A 81 10.40 -34.59 38.66
CA PHE A 81 9.56 -34.31 39.83
C PHE A 81 8.43 -33.31 39.56
N LYS A 82 8.14 -33.01 38.28
CA LYS A 82 7.13 -32.04 37.84
C LYS A 82 7.33 -30.64 38.43
N LYS A 83 8.58 -30.23 38.67
CA LYS A 83 8.97 -28.87 39.10
C LYS A 83 9.60 -28.10 37.94
N PRO A 84 9.33 -26.79 37.80
CA PRO A 84 10.04 -25.93 36.84
C PRO A 84 11.54 -26.01 37.02
N ALA A 85 12.28 -26.37 35.97
CA ALA A 85 13.73 -26.40 36.01
C ALA A 85 14.33 -25.00 35.84
N VAL A 86 13.99 -24.34 34.72
CA VAL A 86 14.45 -22.98 34.38
C VAL A 86 13.32 -22.23 33.71
N TRP A 87 13.06 -20.99 34.12
CA TRP A 87 12.08 -20.13 33.47
C TRP A 87 12.69 -19.40 32.27
N SER A 88 11.92 -19.30 31.18
CA SER A 88 12.23 -18.36 30.11
C SER A 88 12.11 -16.91 30.60
N ALA A 89 12.74 -16.00 29.87
CA ALA A 89 12.40 -14.59 29.99
C ALA A 89 10.92 -14.37 29.70
N TRP A 90 10.35 -13.33 30.32
CA TRP A 90 9.02 -12.84 29.96
C TRP A 90 9.07 -12.28 28.53
N LYS A 91 8.07 -12.63 27.73
CA LYS A 91 7.88 -12.09 26.38
C LYS A 91 6.54 -11.40 26.30
N ASP A 92 6.48 -10.31 25.53
CA ASP A 92 5.22 -9.62 25.25
C ASP A 92 4.28 -10.50 24.42
N LEU A 93 3.01 -10.47 24.79
CA LEU A 93 1.91 -11.15 24.10
C LEU A 93 0.77 -10.15 23.99
N GLU A 94 0.39 -9.79 22.77
CA GLU A 94 -0.78 -8.97 22.52
C GLU A 94 -1.90 -9.83 21.95
N VAL A 95 -3.07 -9.77 22.59
CA VAL A 95 -4.29 -10.40 22.11
C VAL A 95 -5.19 -9.28 21.59
N ILE A 96 -5.38 -9.24 20.28
CA ILE A 96 -6.26 -8.26 19.63
C ILE A 96 -7.55 -8.92 19.18
N LEU A 97 -8.64 -8.15 19.18
CA LEU A 97 -9.89 -8.59 18.60
C LEU A 97 -9.79 -8.53 17.08
N SER A 98 -9.97 -9.67 16.42
CA SER A 98 -9.98 -9.75 14.96
C SER A 98 -11.40 -9.59 14.46
N GLU A 99 -11.76 -8.39 14.02
CA GLU A 99 -13.04 -8.12 13.38
C GLU A 99 -12.98 -8.41 11.88
N PRO A 100 -14.10 -8.71 11.21
CA PRO A 100 -14.12 -8.85 9.75
C PRO A 100 -13.64 -7.55 9.08
N PRO A 101 -12.72 -7.63 8.10
CA PRO A 101 -12.24 -6.44 7.41
C PRO A 101 -13.37 -5.84 6.58
N LYS A 102 -13.52 -4.51 6.65
CA LYS A 102 -14.38 -3.77 5.73
C LYS A 102 -13.49 -3.04 4.74
N VAL A 103 -13.87 -3.04 3.47
CA VAL A 103 -13.19 -2.27 2.44
C VAL A 103 -14.15 -1.20 2.00
N VAL A 104 -13.73 0.06 2.10
CA VAL A 104 -14.49 1.21 1.59
C VAL A 104 -14.03 1.42 0.15
N THR A 105 -14.94 1.30 -0.79
CA THR A 105 -14.66 1.58 -2.20
C THR A 105 -15.40 2.86 -2.55
N GLU A 106 -14.69 3.99 -2.60
CA GLU A 106 -15.31 5.30 -2.90
C GLU A 106 -15.76 5.44 -4.36
N GLU A 107 -15.28 4.57 -5.28
CA GLU A 107 -15.58 4.67 -6.71
C GLU A 107 -16.10 3.33 -7.28
N GLU A 108 -17.20 3.37 -8.03
CA GLU A 108 -17.69 2.23 -8.83
C GLU A 108 -16.71 1.81 -9.94
N LYS A 109 -15.58 2.51 -10.09
CA LYS A 109 -14.58 2.32 -11.14
C LYS A 109 -13.33 1.62 -10.59
N PRO A 110 -12.80 0.62 -11.30
CA PRO A 110 -11.60 -0.09 -10.87
C PRO A 110 -10.36 0.80 -10.97
N ILE A 111 -9.43 0.64 -10.03
CA ILE A 111 -8.11 1.29 -10.10
C ILE A 111 -7.35 0.74 -11.31
N ILE A 112 -6.96 1.62 -12.23
CA ILE A 112 -6.26 1.22 -13.45
C ILE A 112 -4.77 1.04 -13.15
N LEU A 113 -4.23 -0.14 -13.47
CA LEU A 113 -2.82 -0.47 -13.32
C LEU A 113 -2.17 -0.63 -14.71
N PRO A 114 -1.08 0.09 -15.00
CA PRO A 114 -0.37 -0.06 -16.27
C PRO A 114 0.35 -1.41 -16.31
N LYS A 115 0.33 -2.05 -17.48
CA LYS A 115 1.16 -3.22 -17.79
C LYS A 115 2.46 -2.78 -18.51
N SER A 116 3.53 -3.55 -18.35
CA SER A 116 4.80 -3.27 -19.06
C SER A 116 4.66 -3.44 -20.57
N GLU A 117 5.24 -2.52 -21.35
CA GLU A 117 5.42 -2.65 -22.82
C GLU A 117 6.63 -3.53 -23.17
N SER A 118 7.59 -3.68 -22.26
CA SER A 118 8.83 -4.42 -22.50
C SER A 118 8.98 -5.59 -21.53
N LYS A 119 9.36 -6.77 -22.03
CA LYS A 119 9.65 -7.97 -21.20
C LYS A 119 10.90 -7.82 -20.32
N THR A 120 11.58 -6.67 -20.40
CA THR A 120 12.89 -6.43 -19.77
C THR A 120 12.82 -5.49 -18.57
N GLU A 121 11.77 -4.69 -18.42
CA GLU A 121 11.61 -3.76 -17.29
C GLU A 121 10.40 -4.16 -16.41
N LYS A 122 10.65 -4.26 -15.09
CA LYS A 122 9.60 -4.57 -14.12
C LYS A 122 8.68 -3.37 -13.95
N THR A 123 7.39 -3.54 -14.24
CA THR A 123 6.39 -2.51 -13.95
C THR A 123 5.83 -2.74 -12.55
N ILE A 124 6.12 -1.80 -11.65
CA ILE A 124 5.64 -1.82 -10.28
C ILE A 124 4.56 -0.76 -10.16
N ALA A 125 3.36 -1.16 -9.79
CA ALA A 125 2.25 -0.26 -9.51
C ALA A 125 2.00 -0.18 -8.01
N ASN A 126 1.69 1.02 -7.52
CA ASN A 126 1.27 1.25 -6.14
C ASN A 126 -0.25 1.17 -6.06
N VAL A 127 -0.77 0.42 -5.08
CA VAL A 127 -2.21 0.27 -4.85
C VAL A 127 -2.50 0.54 -3.39
N THR A 128 -3.41 1.47 -3.11
CA THR A 128 -3.88 1.74 -1.76
C THR A 128 -5.27 1.13 -1.56
N ILE A 129 -5.45 0.46 -0.44
CA ILE A 129 -6.72 -0.13 0.00
C ILE A 129 -7.17 0.62 1.24
N GLU A 130 -8.39 1.14 1.18
CA GLU A 130 -9.04 1.86 2.28
C GLU A 130 -10.17 1.05 2.88
N GLY A 131 -10.40 1.21 4.18
CA GLY A 131 -11.36 0.37 4.88
C GLY A 131 -11.38 0.56 6.39
N GLU A 132 -11.82 -0.49 7.08
CA GLU A 132 -11.86 -0.57 8.54
C GLU A 132 -11.40 -1.96 9.00
N HIS A 133 -10.88 -2.00 10.22
CA HIS A 133 -10.45 -3.20 10.94
C HIS A 133 -9.28 -3.95 10.30
N PHE A 134 -8.38 -3.28 9.60
CA PHE A 134 -7.14 -3.90 9.15
C PHE A 134 -6.19 -4.16 10.32
N LEU A 135 -5.45 -5.27 10.24
CA LEU A 135 -4.48 -5.73 11.21
C LEU A 135 -3.15 -5.99 10.49
N ASP A 136 -2.03 -5.98 11.21
CA ASP A 136 -0.72 -6.30 10.61
C ASP A 136 -0.70 -7.68 9.93
N ALA A 137 -1.44 -8.63 10.53
CA ALA A 137 -1.60 -10.00 10.04
C ALA A 137 -2.67 -10.15 8.93
N THR A 138 -3.33 -9.07 8.50
CA THR A 138 -4.30 -9.11 7.40
C THR A 138 -3.64 -9.61 6.12
N LYS A 139 -4.20 -10.65 5.51
CA LYS A 139 -3.77 -11.16 4.21
C LYS A 139 -4.53 -10.42 3.11
N VAL A 140 -3.81 -10.11 2.04
CA VAL A 140 -4.37 -9.43 0.88
C VAL A 140 -3.94 -10.19 -0.36
N ASP A 141 -4.91 -10.52 -1.22
CA ASP A 141 -4.69 -11.19 -2.49
C ASP A 141 -5.46 -10.45 -3.59
N LEU A 142 -4.83 -10.30 -4.76
CA LEU A 142 -5.46 -9.76 -5.96
C LEU A 142 -5.55 -10.89 -6.99
N THR A 143 -6.75 -11.29 -7.39
CA THR A 143 -6.93 -12.50 -8.22
C THR A 143 -7.88 -12.28 -9.39
N LYS A 144 -7.62 -12.98 -10.48
CA LYS A 144 -8.48 -13.01 -11.66
C LYS A 144 -8.59 -14.44 -12.17
N LYS A 145 -9.79 -15.03 -12.14
CA LYS A 145 -10.05 -16.40 -12.60
C LYS A 145 -8.97 -17.40 -12.12
N ASN A 146 -8.66 -17.38 -10.82
CA ASN A 146 -7.61 -18.18 -10.15
C ASN A 146 -6.15 -17.85 -10.50
N VAL A 147 -5.88 -16.72 -11.17
CA VAL A 147 -4.52 -16.21 -11.37
C VAL A 147 -4.28 -15.05 -10.41
N ALA A 148 -3.33 -15.20 -9.49
CA ALA A 148 -2.94 -14.15 -8.55
C ALA A 148 -2.01 -13.13 -9.22
N LEU A 149 -2.23 -11.85 -8.91
CA LEU A 149 -1.30 -10.77 -9.22
C LEU A 149 -0.21 -10.75 -8.14
N PRO A 150 1.09 -10.80 -8.49
CA PRO A 150 2.16 -10.82 -7.50
C PRO A 150 2.20 -9.52 -6.69
N ILE A 151 2.10 -9.65 -5.37
CA ILE A 151 2.30 -8.55 -4.41
C ILE A 151 3.75 -8.59 -3.95
N LEU A 152 4.50 -7.54 -4.29
CA LEU A 152 5.93 -7.38 -3.94
C LEU A 152 6.11 -6.90 -2.50
N SER A 153 5.22 -6.03 -2.03
CA SER A 153 5.20 -5.56 -0.65
C SER A 153 3.78 -5.22 -0.19
N LYS A 154 3.51 -5.47 1.10
CA LYS A 154 2.28 -5.09 1.79
C LYS A 154 2.67 -4.35 3.06
N GLU A 155 2.26 -3.10 3.17
CA GLU A 155 2.44 -2.27 4.36
C GLU A 155 1.08 -1.87 4.92
N VAL A 156 0.75 -2.33 6.13
CA VAL A 156 -0.44 -1.88 6.85
C VAL A 156 -0.04 -0.58 7.56
N LYS A 157 -0.59 0.55 7.10
CA LYS A 157 -0.28 1.87 7.68
C LYS A 157 -1.12 2.15 8.92
N SER A 158 -2.37 1.67 8.90
CA SER A 158 -3.32 1.82 10.00
C SER A 158 -4.41 0.75 9.91
N SER A 159 -5.34 0.74 10.86
CA SER A 159 -6.57 -0.06 10.79
C SER A 159 -7.49 0.30 9.63
N GLU A 160 -7.19 1.37 8.90
CA GLU A 160 -8.02 1.93 7.82
C GLU A 160 -7.30 1.94 6.47
N ARG A 161 -5.99 1.68 6.42
CA ARG A 161 -5.19 1.78 5.19
C ARG A 161 -4.12 0.71 5.04
N ILE A 162 -4.10 0.08 3.88
CA ILE A 162 -3.04 -0.83 3.43
C ILE A 162 -2.46 -0.31 2.12
N ASP A 163 -1.14 -0.14 2.05
CA ASP A 163 -0.42 0.17 0.82
C ASP A 163 0.24 -1.11 0.26
N LEU A 164 0.05 -1.34 -1.03
CA LEU A 164 0.60 -2.47 -1.77
C LEU A 164 1.52 -1.97 -2.88
N LYS A 165 2.57 -2.76 -3.16
CA LYS A 165 3.31 -2.69 -4.42
C LYS A 165 3.07 -3.98 -5.18
N VAL A 166 2.55 -3.88 -6.39
CA VAL A 166 2.19 -5.03 -7.22
C VAL A 166 3.03 -5.06 -8.48
N ASP A 167 3.44 -6.26 -8.88
CA ASP A 167 4.14 -6.48 -10.15
C ASP A 167 3.12 -6.76 -11.24
N THR A 168 3.05 -5.88 -12.24
CA THR A 168 2.12 -6.01 -13.37
C THR A 168 2.82 -6.49 -14.64
N THR A 169 4.12 -6.83 -14.59
CA THR A 169 4.93 -7.16 -15.77
C THR A 169 4.33 -8.30 -16.59
N ASP A 170 4.00 -9.42 -15.93
CA ASP A 170 3.43 -10.61 -16.57
C ASP A 170 1.91 -10.75 -16.34
N ALA A 171 1.25 -9.68 -15.88
CA ALA A 171 -0.15 -9.73 -15.52
C ALA A 171 -1.08 -9.84 -16.74
N LYS A 172 -2.21 -10.55 -16.57
CA LYS A 172 -3.23 -10.73 -17.60
C LYS A 172 -4.18 -9.53 -17.63
N SER A 173 -4.15 -8.75 -18.70
CA SER A 173 -4.99 -7.58 -18.94
C SER A 173 -6.48 -7.84 -18.65
N GLY A 174 -7.11 -7.05 -17.78
CA GLY A 174 -8.51 -7.13 -17.36
C GLY A 174 -8.70 -6.92 -15.85
N PRO A 175 -9.93 -7.09 -15.34
CA PRO A 175 -10.27 -6.83 -13.95
C PRO A 175 -9.75 -7.93 -13.02
N TYR A 176 -9.34 -7.52 -11.82
CA TYR A 176 -8.90 -8.36 -10.71
C TYR A 176 -9.73 -8.03 -9.47
N ASP A 177 -10.09 -9.08 -8.75
CA ASP A 177 -10.84 -9.03 -7.51
C ASP A 177 -9.86 -8.94 -6.34
N LEU A 178 -10.18 -8.09 -5.38
CA LEU A 178 -9.46 -7.97 -4.12
C LEU A 178 -10.05 -8.93 -3.10
N THR A 179 -9.20 -9.72 -2.45
CA THR A 179 -9.55 -10.55 -1.31
C THR A 179 -8.76 -10.10 -0.10
N VAL A 180 -9.45 -9.65 0.95
CA VAL A 180 -8.86 -9.23 2.22
C VAL A 180 -9.32 -10.19 3.31
N THR A 181 -8.37 -10.75 4.07
CA THR A 181 -8.67 -11.75 5.10
C THR A 181 -7.94 -11.44 6.40
N ASN A 182 -8.71 -11.16 7.45
CA ASN A 182 -8.16 -11.10 8.80
C ASN A 182 -8.03 -12.50 9.40
N PRO A 183 -7.09 -12.72 10.35
CA PRO A 183 -6.96 -13.99 11.03
C PRO A 183 -8.29 -14.45 11.65
N TYR A 184 -8.63 -15.73 11.43
CA TYR A 184 -9.85 -16.36 11.96
C TYR A 184 -11.16 -15.77 11.44
N GLN A 185 -11.12 -14.91 10.41
CA GLN A 185 -12.30 -14.33 9.79
C GLN A 185 -12.48 -14.86 8.37
N LYS A 186 -13.72 -14.82 7.89
CA LYS A 186 -14.01 -15.17 6.50
C LYS A 186 -13.38 -14.12 5.56
N PRO A 187 -12.83 -14.54 4.41
CA PRO A 187 -12.32 -13.61 3.40
C PRO A 187 -13.41 -12.65 2.93
N LYS A 188 -13.08 -11.36 2.88
CA LYS A 188 -13.89 -10.33 2.22
C LYS A 188 -13.41 -10.17 0.78
N VAL A 189 -14.29 -10.45 -0.16
CA VAL A 189 -14.02 -10.29 -1.59
C VAL A 189 -14.69 -9.02 -2.11
N VAL A 190 -13.92 -8.20 -2.82
CA VAL A 190 -14.37 -7.01 -3.55
C VAL A 190 -14.07 -7.25 -5.03
N THR A 191 -15.14 -7.38 -5.82
CA THR A 191 -15.02 -7.68 -7.25
C THR A 191 -14.60 -6.45 -8.04
N ASN A 192 -13.83 -6.64 -9.10
CA ASN A 192 -13.40 -5.57 -10.00
C ASN A 192 -12.74 -4.39 -9.26
N PHE A 193 -11.82 -4.71 -8.34
CA PHE A 193 -11.15 -3.71 -7.52
C PHE A 193 -10.05 -2.97 -8.30
N VAL A 194 -9.21 -3.72 -9.02
CA VAL A 194 -8.19 -3.17 -9.92
C VAL A 194 -8.36 -3.73 -11.33
N LYS A 195 -7.96 -2.96 -12.34
CA LYS A 195 -7.96 -3.37 -13.74
C LYS A 195 -6.58 -3.17 -14.31
N VAL A 196 -5.92 -4.27 -14.67
CA VAL A 196 -4.66 -4.20 -15.41
C VAL A 196 -5.02 -3.93 -16.86
N GLU A 197 -4.58 -2.81 -17.40
CA GLU A 197 -4.72 -2.53 -18.83
C GLU A 197 -3.33 -2.63 -19.47
N GLU A 198 -3.29 -3.17 -20.69
CA GLU A 198 -2.17 -2.83 -21.56
C GLU A 198 -2.10 -1.32 -21.62
N PRO A 199 -0.89 -0.74 -21.61
CA PRO A 199 -0.73 0.68 -21.80
C PRO A 199 -1.40 0.96 -23.14
N LYS A 200 -2.58 1.56 -23.04
CA LYS A 200 -3.18 2.17 -24.20
C LYS A 200 -2.16 3.23 -24.59
N HIS A 201 -1.56 3.12 -25.76
CA HIS A 201 -1.50 4.33 -26.57
C HIS A 201 -2.94 4.84 -26.55
N SER A 202 -3.19 5.88 -25.76
CA SER A 202 -4.51 6.31 -25.36
C SER A 202 -5.22 6.93 -26.55
N GLU A 203 -5.55 6.17 -27.59
CA GLU A 203 -6.39 6.62 -28.70
C GLU A 203 -7.84 6.90 -28.25
N ASP A 204 -8.21 6.62 -27.00
CA ASP A 204 -9.54 6.91 -26.45
C ASP A 204 -9.56 7.74 -25.15
N ASP A 205 -8.43 8.37 -24.77
CA ASP A 205 -8.43 9.61 -23.96
C ASP A 205 -7.75 10.78 -24.70
N ASP A 206 -7.29 10.55 -25.95
CA ASP A 206 -6.86 11.56 -26.93
C ASP A 206 -8.03 12.20 -27.72
N SER A 207 -9.28 11.78 -27.53
CA SER A 207 -10.40 12.42 -28.25
C SER A 207 -10.91 13.71 -27.59
N LYS A 208 -10.30 14.15 -26.47
CA LYS A 208 -10.38 15.54 -25.97
C LYS A 208 -9.09 16.14 -25.41
N LYS A 209 -7.92 15.50 -25.54
CA LYS A 209 -6.69 16.28 -25.72
C LYS A 209 -6.63 16.64 -27.19
N SER A 210 -7.26 17.77 -27.54
CA SER A 210 -6.73 18.57 -28.63
C SER A 210 -5.21 18.54 -28.49
N LYS A 211 -4.45 18.23 -29.55
CA LYS A 211 -3.01 18.51 -29.58
C LYS A 211 -2.85 19.98 -29.24
N ILE A 212 -2.72 20.30 -27.96
CA ILE A 212 -2.48 21.64 -27.47
C ILE A 212 -1.03 21.86 -27.84
N SER A 213 -0.83 22.36 -29.05
CA SER A 213 0.48 22.80 -29.49
C SER A 213 0.94 23.90 -28.52
N VAL A 214 2.15 23.78 -27.99
CA VAL A 214 2.76 24.80 -27.14
C VAL A 214 2.61 26.17 -27.82
N PRO A 215 1.89 27.13 -27.20
CA PRO A 215 1.62 28.42 -27.83
C PRO A 215 2.92 29.18 -28.08
N LYS A 216 3.21 29.52 -29.34
CA LYS A 216 4.41 30.30 -29.67
C LYS A 216 4.18 31.77 -29.35
N GLY A 217 5.05 32.37 -28.53
CA GLY A 217 5.03 33.81 -28.22
C GLY A 217 4.09 34.25 -27.11
N LYS A 218 3.38 33.31 -26.45
CA LYS A 218 2.61 33.59 -25.24
C LYS A 218 3.54 33.48 -24.02
N PRO A 219 3.45 34.37 -23.01
CA PRO A 219 4.28 34.23 -21.81
C PRO A 219 3.78 33.07 -20.94
N PHE A 220 4.70 32.40 -20.25
CA PHE A 220 4.40 31.21 -19.43
C PHE A 220 3.31 31.45 -18.38
N ARG A 221 3.26 32.65 -17.80
CA ARG A 221 2.24 33.05 -16.83
C ARG A 221 0.81 32.99 -17.35
N ASP A 222 0.61 33.11 -18.66
CA ASP A 222 -0.71 33.10 -19.28
C ASP A 222 -1.12 31.71 -19.79
N TYR A 223 -0.21 30.73 -19.71
CA TYR A 223 -0.51 29.37 -20.14
C TYR A 223 -1.70 28.82 -19.34
N SER A 224 -2.49 27.96 -19.97
CA SER A 224 -3.35 27.06 -19.20
C SER A 224 -2.48 26.01 -18.50
N TYR A 225 -3.05 25.34 -17.50
CA TYR A 225 -2.43 24.18 -16.88
C TYR A 225 -1.99 23.13 -17.93
N GLU A 226 -2.85 22.86 -18.91
CA GLU A 226 -2.60 21.89 -19.97
C GLU A 226 -1.50 22.33 -20.94
N GLU A 227 -1.48 23.61 -21.33
CA GLU A 227 -0.41 24.19 -22.16
C GLU A 227 0.95 24.12 -21.44
N MET A 228 0.97 24.33 -20.13
CA MET A 228 2.19 24.23 -19.32
C MET A 228 2.69 22.80 -19.20
N LEU A 229 1.80 21.82 -19.00
CA LEU A 229 2.19 20.41 -19.03
C LEU A 229 2.77 20.01 -20.38
N ALA A 230 2.13 20.39 -21.48
CA ALA A 230 2.62 20.15 -22.83
C ALA A 230 4.02 20.78 -23.04
N PHE A 231 4.26 21.97 -22.50
CA PHE A 231 5.59 22.59 -22.52
C PHE A 231 6.63 21.74 -21.77
N LEU A 232 6.36 21.32 -20.53
CA LEU A 232 7.29 20.52 -19.73
C LEU A 232 7.61 19.16 -20.37
N GLU A 233 6.64 18.54 -21.06
CA GLU A 233 6.85 17.29 -21.81
C GLU A 233 7.77 17.49 -23.02
N THR A 234 7.76 18.69 -23.62
CA THR A 234 8.65 19.02 -24.76
C THR A 234 10.03 19.53 -24.31
N ASP A 235 10.12 20.16 -23.14
CA ASP A 235 11.34 20.80 -22.63
C ASP A 235 12.21 19.83 -21.81
N VAL A 236 12.48 18.64 -22.36
CA VAL A 236 13.28 17.61 -21.69
C VAL A 236 14.77 17.87 -21.91
N ALA A 237 15.54 17.86 -20.81
CA ALA A 237 16.99 18.01 -20.85
C ALA A 237 17.68 16.78 -21.45
N VAL A 238 17.78 16.71 -22.78
CA VAL A 238 18.36 15.58 -23.53
C VAL A 238 19.78 15.20 -23.05
N ASN A 239 20.55 16.19 -22.59
CA ASN A 239 21.93 16.00 -22.11
C ASN A 239 22.02 15.62 -20.62
N CYS A 240 20.90 15.49 -19.92
CA CYS A 240 20.82 15.25 -18.47
C CYS A 240 19.98 14.03 -18.12
N LYS A 241 20.51 12.84 -18.37
CA LYS A 241 19.77 11.57 -18.22
C LYS A 241 19.28 11.27 -16.79
N ASN A 242 19.86 11.92 -15.78
CA ASN A 242 19.57 11.64 -14.37
C ASN A 242 18.58 12.63 -13.73
N THR A 243 17.93 13.50 -14.50
CA THR A 243 16.95 14.45 -13.97
C THR A 243 15.72 14.55 -14.87
N LYS A 244 14.57 14.83 -14.23
CA LYS A 244 13.31 15.17 -14.90
C LYS A 244 13.04 16.69 -14.88
N VAL A 245 13.99 17.47 -14.39
CA VAL A 245 13.90 18.94 -14.33
C VAL A 245 13.92 19.51 -15.75
N PRO A 246 13.07 20.52 -16.07
CA PRO A 246 12.97 21.10 -17.42
C PRO A 246 14.28 21.74 -17.88
N ALA A 247 14.63 21.55 -19.15
CA ALA A 247 15.89 22.03 -19.73
C ALA A 247 16.07 23.54 -19.57
N LEU A 248 15.01 24.33 -19.73
CA LEU A 248 15.01 25.78 -19.57
C LEU A 248 15.49 26.22 -18.17
N THR A 249 15.24 25.39 -17.16
CA THR A 249 15.57 25.68 -15.76
C THR A 249 16.96 25.21 -15.36
N LEU A 250 17.76 24.67 -16.29
CA LEU A 250 19.12 24.19 -16.05
C LEU A 250 20.16 25.15 -16.65
N SER A 251 21.24 25.41 -15.92
CA SER A 251 22.43 26.09 -16.46
C SER A 251 23.50 25.08 -16.82
N GLU A 252 23.80 24.15 -15.92
CA GLU A 252 24.81 23.12 -16.10
C GLU A 252 24.33 21.76 -15.61
N CYS A 253 24.91 20.73 -16.20
CA CYS A 253 24.55 19.36 -15.95
C CYS A 253 25.78 18.53 -15.63
N HIS A 254 25.87 18.06 -14.39
CA HIS A 254 26.96 17.23 -13.91
C HIS A 254 26.47 15.80 -13.68
N LYS A 255 27.40 14.86 -13.50
CA LYS A 255 27.05 13.42 -13.34
C LYS A 255 26.18 13.15 -12.11
N THR A 256 26.36 13.92 -11.04
CA THR A 256 25.75 13.68 -9.72
C THR A 256 24.83 14.82 -9.25
N TYR A 257 24.82 15.96 -9.94
CA TYR A 257 23.99 17.11 -9.59
C TYR A 257 23.71 17.98 -10.83
N VAL A 258 22.74 18.86 -10.74
CA VAL A 258 22.46 19.88 -11.76
C VAL A 258 22.54 21.26 -11.13
N ILE A 259 22.92 22.26 -11.93
CA ILE A 259 22.88 23.66 -11.53
C ILE A 259 21.65 24.28 -12.15
N LEU A 260 20.81 24.92 -11.32
CA LEU A 260 19.57 25.53 -11.75
C LEU A 260 19.82 26.95 -12.27
N ASN A 261 19.11 27.32 -13.33
CA ASN A 261 19.18 28.62 -13.97
C ASN A 261 17.96 29.47 -13.60
N PHE A 262 18.07 30.28 -12.55
CA PHE A 262 17.02 31.23 -12.13
C PHE A 262 17.35 32.68 -12.52
N THR A 263 18.02 32.87 -13.65
CA THR A 263 18.37 34.21 -14.15
C THR A 263 17.14 35.03 -14.57
N SER A 264 16.01 34.37 -14.88
CA SER A 264 14.73 35.01 -15.16
C SER A 264 13.66 34.55 -14.17
N GLU A 265 12.71 35.44 -13.86
CA GLU A 265 11.52 35.11 -13.07
C GLU A 265 10.68 33.99 -13.72
N ASP A 266 10.72 33.91 -15.06
CA ASP A 266 10.05 32.87 -15.83
C ASP A 266 10.66 31.49 -15.55
N ASN A 267 12.00 31.37 -15.57
CA ASN A 267 12.66 30.09 -15.27
C ASN A 267 12.37 29.64 -13.84
N GLN A 268 12.40 30.58 -12.89
CA GLN A 268 12.07 30.28 -11.51
C GLN A 268 10.61 29.83 -11.38
N SER A 269 9.68 30.52 -12.05
CA SER A 269 8.26 30.16 -12.02
C SER A 269 7.98 28.82 -12.70
N VAL A 270 8.69 28.48 -13.78
CA VAL A 270 8.62 27.15 -14.42
C VAL A 270 9.14 26.07 -13.48
N PHE A 271 10.25 26.30 -12.79
CA PHE A 271 10.80 25.34 -11.83
C PHE A 271 9.88 25.13 -10.61
N GLU A 272 9.31 26.21 -10.07
CA GLU A 272 8.35 26.12 -8.97
C GLU A 272 7.04 25.45 -9.43
N PHE A 273 6.62 25.65 -10.67
CA PHE A 273 5.50 24.90 -11.24
C PHE A 273 5.85 23.41 -11.43
N TYR A 274 7.09 23.08 -11.82
CA TYR A 274 7.57 21.70 -11.88
C TYR A 274 7.51 21.03 -10.50
N LYS A 275 7.90 21.73 -9.43
CA LYS A 275 7.73 21.26 -8.05
C LYS A 275 6.26 21.04 -7.67
N LEU A 276 5.37 21.91 -8.15
CA LEU A 276 3.92 21.84 -7.92
C LEU A 276 3.27 20.56 -8.48
N ILE A 277 3.85 19.97 -9.53
CA ILE A 277 3.39 18.71 -10.14
C ILE A 277 4.18 17.49 -9.66
N ASN A 278 5.20 17.66 -8.81
CA ASN A 278 5.99 16.57 -8.27
C ASN A 278 5.23 15.79 -7.18
N GLU A 279 5.57 14.52 -7.00
CA GLU A 279 5.00 13.63 -5.97
C GLU A 279 5.49 13.96 -4.56
N ASN A 280 6.59 14.72 -4.42
CA ASN A 280 7.11 15.15 -3.14
C ASN A 280 6.26 16.26 -2.50
N GLU A 281 5.73 16.01 -1.31
CA GLU A 281 4.92 16.95 -0.53
C GLU A 281 5.65 18.27 -0.21
N SER A 282 6.90 18.19 0.25
CA SER A 282 7.70 19.37 0.60
C SER A 282 7.93 20.28 -0.62
N ASP A 283 8.04 19.70 -1.81
CA ASP A 283 8.16 20.46 -3.06
C ASP A 283 6.87 21.20 -3.37
N ARG A 284 5.71 20.54 -3.22
CA ARG A 284 4.40 21.17 -3.44
C ARG A 284 4.10 22.26 -2.43
N ILE A 285 4.35 22.03 -1.14
CA ILE A 285 4.18 23.01 -0.07
C ILE A 285 5.00 24.28 -0.36
N SER A 286 6.29 24.10 -0.69
CA SER A 286 7.15 25.25 -0.99
C SER A 286 6.72 25.98 -2.27
N ALA A 287 6.22 25.27 -3.29
CA ALA A 287 5.67 25.88 -4.50
C ALA A 287 4.37 26.67 -4.22
N TYR A 288 3.47 26.19 -3.35
CA TYR A 288 2.28 26.94 -2.95
C TYR A 288 2.64 28.29 -2.34
N GLN A 289 3.60 28.29 -1.42
CA GLN A 289 4.09 29.49 -0.76
C GLN A 289 4.76 30.44 -1.76
N TYR A 290 5.55 29.90 -2.70
CA TYR A 290 6.18 30.70 -3.76
C TYR A 290 5.14 31.44 -4.60
N PHE A 291 4.13 30.75 -5.13
CA PHE A 291 3.13 31.37 -6.01
C PHE A 291 2.20 32.32 -5.27
N ALA A 292 1.87 32.05 -4.01
CA ALA A 292 1.10 32.98 -3.19
C ALA A 292 1.89 34.26 -2.84
N LYS A 293 3.21 34.14 -2.62
CA LYS A 293 4.09 35.29 -2.35
C LYS A 293 4.37 36.10 -3.62
N ASN A 294 4.59 35.44 -4.76
CA ASN A 294 4.96 36.07 -6.04
C ASN A 294 3.79 36.06 -7.03
N CYS A 295 2.62 36.50 -6.56
CA CYS A 295 1.38 36.34 -7.31
C CYS A 295 1.01 37.51 -8.24
N SER A 296 1.87 38.53 -8.37
CA SER A 296 1.62 39.71 -9.22
C SER A 296 2.75 39.87 -10.24
N PRO A 297 2.52 39.55 -11.53
CA PRO A 297 1.26 39.09 -12.11
C PRO A 297 0.95 37.62 -11.80
N LYS A 298 -0.33 37.26 -11.92
CA LYS A 298 -0.81 35.93 -11.52
C LYS A 298 -0.29 34.84 -12.47
N PHE A 299 0.38 33.82 -11.92
CA PHE A 299 0.81 32.65 -12.70
C PHE A 299 -0.34 31.67 -12.89
N ARG A 300 -1.06 31.80 -14.01
CA ARG A 300 -2.30 31.07 -14.29
C ARG A 300 -2.17 29.55 -14.21
N PRO A 301 -1.12 28.88 -14.76
CA PRO A 301 -1.00 27.43 -14.66
C PRO A 301 -0.96 26.93 -13.22
N ALA A 302 -0.20 27.61 -12.36
CA ALA A 302 -0.09 27.26 -10.95
C ALA A 302 -1.42 27.42 -10.23
N PHE A 303 -2.14 28.50 -10.51
CA PHE A 303 -3.45 28.74 -9.94
C PHE A 303 -4.44 27.63 -10.31
N GLU A 304 -4.52 27.27 -11.60
CA GLU A 304 -5.39 26.19 -12.09
C GLU A 304 -5.01 24.84 -11.45
N ARG A 305 -3.71 24.55 -11.33
CA ARG A 305 -3.19 23.34 -10.68
C ARG A 305 -3.54 23.26 -9.19
N MET A 306 -3.43 24.38 -8.46
CA MET A 306 -3.76 24.46 -7.03
C MET A 306 -5.27 24.31 -6.78
N GLU A 307 -6.11 24.94 -7.61
CA GLU A 307 -7.57 24.74 -7.57
C GLU A 307 -7.95 23.28 -7.82
N LEU A 308 -7.30 22.62 -8.79
CA LEU A 308 -7.50 21.20 -9.07
C LEU A 308 -7.07 20.34 -7.87
N GLN A 309 -5.94 20.65 -7.24
CA GLN A 309 -5.48 19.92 -6.04
C GLN A 309 -6.44 20.07 -4.87
N LEU A 310 -7.00 21.27 -4.66
CA LEU A 310 -7.96 21.53 -3.58
C LEU A 310 -9.27 20.76 -3.80
N LYS A 311 -9.72 20.61 -5.05
CA LYS A 311 -10.88 19.75 -5.37
C LYS A 311 -10.61 18.29 -5.03
N ASN A 312 -9.36 17.85 -5.17
CA ASN A 312 -8.90 16.48 -4.88
C ASN A 312 -8.25 16.35 -3.47
N GLN A 313 -8.58 17.25 -2.53
CA GLN A 313 -7.94 17.37 -1.22
C GLN A 313 -8.07 16.17 -0.26
N ARG A 314 -8.82 15.12 -0.63
CA ARG A 314 -8.98 13.91 0.22
C ARG A 314 -7.68 13.14 0.38
N ASN A 315 -6.78 13.23 -0.60
CA ASN A 315 -5.51 12.50 -0.66
C ASN A 315 -4.31 13.32 -0.16
N LEU A 316 -4.55 14.54 0.33
CA LEU A 316 -3.50 15.42 0.83
C LEU A 316 -3.22 15.14 2.31
N ASP A 317 -1.95 15.20 2.69
CA ASP A 317 -1.58 15.28 4.11
C ASP A 317 -2.30 16.48 4.77
N PRO A 318 -2.72 16.37 6.05
CA PRO A 318 -3.34 17.48 6.77
C PRO A 318 -2.53 18.79 6.72
N GLU A 319 -1.20 18.74 6.80
CA GLU A 319 -0.31 19.90 6.74
C GLU A 319 -0.33 20.53 5.33
N GLU A 320 -0.19 19.71 4.29
CA GLU A 320 -0.27 20.16 2.90
C GLU A 320 -1.63 20.78 2.60
N LYS A 321 -2.72 20.13 3.05
CA LYS A 321 -4.09 20.60 2.85
C LYS A 321 -4.33 21.96 3.50
N GLN A 322 -3.86 22.13 4.73
CA GLN A 322 -3.95 23.41 5.44
C GLN A 322 -3.19 24.50 4.68
N THR A 323 -1.96 24.20 4.27
CA THR A 323 -1.11 25.14 3.53
C THR A 323 -1.72 25.51 2.19
N LEU A 324 -2.16 24.53 1.39
CA LEU A 324 -2.83 24.76 0.11
C LEU A 324 -4.05 25.65 0.26
N THR A 325 -4.89 25.39 1.26
CA THR A 325 -6.10 26.19 1.51
C THR A 325 -5.74 27.64 1.84
N GLN A 326 -4.74 27.85 2.69
CA GLN A 326 -4.28 29.18 3.09
C GLN A 326 -3.62 29.95 1.93
N GLU A 327 -2.68 29.32 1.24
CA GLU A 327 -1.92 29.95 0.16
C GLU A 327 -2.78 30.18 -1.09
N LEU A 328 -3.71 29.27 -1.42
CA LEU A 328 -4.65 29.49 -2.52
C LEU A 328 -5.60 30.66 -2.23
N ALA A 329 -6.04 30.84 -0.98
CA ALA A 329 -6.85 32.00 -0.61
C ALA A 329 -6.10 33.32 -0.84
N LYS A 330 -4.80 33.38 -0.50
CA LYS A 330 -3.95 34.54 -0.85
C LYS A 330 -3.84 34.70 -2.36
N PHE A 331 -3.58 33.62 -3.08
CA PHE A 331 -3.39 33.62 -4.54
C PHE A 331 -4.66 34.03 -5.31
N ARG A 332 -5.85 33.78 -4.76
CA ARG A 332 -7.14 34.26 -5.30
C ARG A 332 -7.27 35.78 -5.25
N ASN A 333 -6.70 36.41 -4.22
CA ASN A 333 -6.79 37.85 -3.99
C ASN A 333 -5.75 38.66 -4.77
N CYS A 334 -4.88 38.00 -5.53
CA CYS A 334 -3.85 38.67 -6.31
C CYS A 334 -4.41 39.32 -7.57
N THR A 335 -3.88 40.51 -7.87
CA THR A 335 -4.24 41.26 -9.07
C THR A 335 -3.81 40.50 -10.33
N ARG A 336 -4.68 40.52 -11.34
CA ARG A 336 -4.51 39.80 -12.59
C ARG A 336 -3.32 40.33 -13.39
#